data_AF-A0A8T5R8W7-F1
#
_entry.id   AF-A0A8T5R8W7-F1
#
_cell.length_a   1.000
_cell.length_b   1.000
_cell.length_c   1.000
_cell.angle_alpha   90.00
_cell.angle_beta   90.00
_cell.angle_gamma   90.00
#
_symmetry.space_group_name_H-M   'P 1'
#
loop_
_entity.id
_entity.type
_entity.pdbx_description
1 polymer ?
#
loop_
_entity_poly.entity_id
_entity_poly.type
_entity_poly.pdbx_seq_one_letter_code
_entity_poly.pdbx_strand_id
1 'polypeptide(L)' 'MKSVSEKDKVVIDKLLGIEDFKEIEVRVDDTDLMQVVHSNKYLNYFDDGFISFVQKLNKNCGELHKEGIVFP' A
#
# COMPACT_ATOMS: atom_id res chain seq x y z
N MET A 1 -7.27 -12.52 26.15
CA MET A 1 -6.28 -12.13 25.12
C MET A 1 -5.40 -13.34 24.84
N LYS A 2 -5.34 -13.83 23.59
CA LYS A 2 -4.40 -14.90 23.23
C LYS A 2 -2.96 -14.35 23.40
N SER A 3 -2.05 -15.14 23.95
CA SER A 3 -0.64 -14.78 24.05
C SER A 3 -0.05 -14.68 22.63
N VAL A 4 0.49 -13.51 22.30
CA VAL A 4 1.16 -13.26 21.01
C VAL A 4 2.44 -14.09 20.98
N SER A 5 2.59 -14.94 19.95
CA SER A 5 3.76 -15.79 19.85
C SER A 5 5.01 -14.97 19.52
N GLU A 6 6.20 -15.52 19.79
CA GLU A 6 7.46 -14.82 19.53
C GLU A 6 7.68 -14.56 18.03
N LYS A 7 7.14 -15.41 17.16
CA LYS A 7 7.11 -15.20 15.71
C LYS A 7 6.22 -14.02 15.31
N ASP A 8 5.07 -13.86 15.96
CA ASP A 8 4.14 -12.77 15.67
C ASP A 8 4.75 -11.41 16.05
N LYS A 9 5.49 -11.35 17.17
CA LYS A 9 6.20 -10.13 17.59
C LYS A 9 7.20 -9.65 16.53
N VAL A 10 8.02 -10.57 16.00
CA VAL A 10 9.00 -10.24 14.95
C VAL A 10 8.33 -9.69 13.69
N VAL A 11 7.15 -10.23 13.31
CA VAL A 11 6.39 -9.74 12.16
C VAL A 11 5.80 -8.36 12.45
N ILE A 12 5.21 -8.17 13.64
CA ILE A 12 4.64 -6.89 14.07
C ILE A 12 5.71 -5.80 14.08
N ASP A 13 6.88 -6.06 14.66
CA ASP A 13 7.97 -5.08 14.72
C ASP A 13 8.47 -4.70 13.31
N LYS A 14 8.51 -5.66 12.38
CA LYS A 14 8.84 -5.38 10.97
C LYS A 14 7.79 -4.52 10.28
N LEU A 15 6.50 -4.76 10.54
CA LEU A 15 5.40 -4.00 9.93
C LEU A 15 5.32 -2.58 10.50
N LEU A 16 5.48 -2.43 11.82
CA LEU A 16 5.44 -1.13 12.50
C LEU A 16 6.70 -0.29 12.28
N GLY A 17 7.82 -0.93 11.90
CA GLY A 17 9.08 -0.25 11.63
C GLY A 17 9.19 0.35 10.22
N ILE A 18 8.19 0.15 9.36
CA ILE A 18 8.18 0.64 7.98
C ILE A 18 7.25 1.82 7.87
N GLU A 19 7.72 2.89 7.24
CA GLU A 19 6.88 4.03 6.87
C GLU A 19 5.86 3.60 5.82
N ASP A 20 4.58 3.66 6.17
CA ASP A 20 3.42 3.30 5.36
C ASP A 20 2.78 4.49 4.64
N PHE A 21 3.41 5.66 4.69
CA PHE A 21 2.98 6.85 3.97
C PHE A 21 3.64 6.96 2.59
N LYS A 22 2.86 7.48 1.64
CA LYS A 22 3.31 7.85 0.30
C LYS A 22 2.69 9.18 -0.09
N GLU A 23 3.53 10.18 -0.34
CA GLU A 23 3.09 11.44 -0.93
C GLU A 23 2.89 11.26 -2.44
N ILE A 24 1.77 11.75 -2.95
CA ILE A 24 1.37 11.66 -4.36
C ILE A 24 1.02 13.07 -4.84
N GLU A 25 1.65 13.49 -5.93
CA GLU A 25 1.34 14.75 -6.59
C GLU A 25 0.05 14.59 -7.41
N VAL A 26 -0.97 15.37 -7.06
CA VAL A 26 -2.25 15.38 -7.78
C VAL A 26 -2.09 16.11 -9.12
N ARG A 27 -2.41 15.43 -10.22
CA ARG A 27 -2.38 16.04 -11.56
C ARG A 27 -3.69 16.76 -11.84
N VAL A 28 -3.63 17.77 -12.71
CA VAL A 28 -4.83 18.49 -13.17
C VAL A 28 -5.86 17.51 -13.78
N ASP A 29 -5.39 16.51 -14.52
CA ASP A 29 -6.24 15.47 -15.14
C ASP A 29 -6.94 14.53 -14.14
N ASP A 30 -6.55 14.56 -12.87
CA ASP A 30 -7.18 13.80 -11.80
C ASP A 30 -8.28 14.61 -11.09
N THR A 31 -8.39 15.91 -11.40
CA THR A 31 -9.35 16.84 -10.80
C THR A 31 -10.53 17.14 -11.71
N ASP A 32 -11.67 17.42 -11.08
CA ASP A 32 -12.89 17.84 -11.76
C ASP A 32 -12.93 19.37 -11.98
N LEU A 33 -14.03 19.85 -12.57
CA LEU A 33 -14.25 21.29 -12.80
C LEU A 33 -14.28 22.12 -11.51
N MET A 34 -14.47 21.49 -10.35
CA MET A 34 -14.43 22.13 -9.03
C MET A 34 -13.03 22.10 -8.40
N GLN A 35 -12.02 21.62 -9.14
CA GLN A 35 -10.64 21.43 -8.67
C GLN A 35 -10.52 20.41 -7.53
N VAL A 36 -11.46 19.45 -7.48
CA VAL A 36 -11.44 18.36 -6.51
C VAL A 36 -11.06 17.06 -7.23
N VAL A 37 -10.25 16.24 -6.59
CA VAL A 37 -9.88 14.92 -7.12
C VAL A 37 -11.13 14.07 -7.35
N HIS A 38 -11.27 13.53 -8.56
CA HIS A 38 -12.34 12.59 -8.88
C HIS A 38 -12.29 11.37 -7.96
N SER A 39 -13.44 10.94 -7.44
CA SER A 39 -13.53 9.85 -6.46
C SER A 39 -12.89 8.54 -6.93
N ASN A 40 -12.95 8.24 -8.24
CA ASN A 40 -12.33 7.04 -8.82
C ASN A 40 -10.80 7.08 -8.81
N LYS A 41 -10.15 8.25 -8.68
CA LYS A 41 -8.70 8.38 -8.63
C LYS A 41 -8.11 7.96 -7.30
N TYR A 42 -8.87 8.04 -6.21
CA TYR A 42 -8.42 7.60 -4.90
C TYR A 42 -8.10 6.11 -4.84
N LEU A 43 -8.79 5.28 -5.64
CA LEU A 43 -8.45 3.85 -5.75
C LEU A 43 -7.07 3.66 -6.38
N ASN A 44 -6.75 4.42 -7.43
CA ASN A 44 -5.43 4.36 -8.05
C ASN A 44 -4.34 4.84 -7.07
N TYR A 45 -4.60 5.89 -6.30
CA TYR A 45 -3.66 6.38 -5.29
C TYR A 45 -3.44 5.37 -4.16
N PHE A 46 -4.50 4.65 -3.77
CA PHE A 46 -4.40 3.56 -2.83
C PHE A 46 -3.52 2.43 -3.38
N ASP A 47 -3.73 2.02 -4.63
CA ASP A 47 -2.92 0.99 -5.29
C ASP A 47 -1.44 1.39 -5.37
N ASP A 48 -1.14 2.64 -5.73
CA ASP A 48 0.23 3.18 -5.76
C ASP A 48 0.88 3.16 -4.38
N GLY A 49 0.14 3.58 -3.35
CA GLY A 49 0.58 3.52 -1.96
C GLY A 49 0.85 2.08 -1.50
N PHE A 50 -0.04 1.16 -1.86
CA PHE A 50 0.10 -0.26 -1.55
C PHE A 50 1.33 -0.87 -2.22
N ILE A 51 1.55 -0.62 -3.51
CA ILE A 51 2.74 -1.10 -4.22
C ILE A 51 4.01 -0.55 -3.57
N SER A 52 4.03 0.75 -3.25
CA SER A 52 5.15 1.38 -2.55
C SER A 52 5.45 0.71 -1.19
N PHE A 53 4.41 0.41 -0.41
CA PHE A 53 4.55 -0.29 0.87
C PHE A 53 5.10 -1.71 0.70
N VAL A 54 4.56 -2.49 -0.25
CA VAL A 54 5.01 -3.87 -0.52
C VAL A 54 6.47 -3.88 -0.98
N GLN A 55 6.90 -2.89 -1.77
CA GLN A 55 8.30 -2.73 -2.14
C GLN A 55 9.20 -2.46 -0.93
N LYS A 56 8.76 -1.61 0.03
CA LYS A 56 9.49 -1.38 1.29
C LYS A 56 9.62 -2.66 2.14
N LEU A 57 8.72 -3.63 1.96
CA LEU A 57 8.82 -4.97 2.56
C LEU A 57 9.78 -5.92 1.82
N ASN A 58 10.55 -5.42 0.84
CA ASN A 58 11.38 -6.22 -0.08
C ASN A 58 10.57 -7.29 -0.83
N LYS A 59 9.34 -6.97 -1.20
CA LYS A 59 8.48 -7.83 -2.01
C LYS A 59 8.15 -7.16 -3.35
N ASN A 60 8.01 -7.98 -4.39
CA ASN A 60 7.62 -7.51 -5.71
C ASN A 60 6.20 -7.99 -6.03
N CYS A 61 5.25 -7.07 -6.18
CA CYS A 61 3.86 -7.41 -6.49
C CYS A 61 3.71 -8.23 -7.78
N GLY A 62 4.53 -7.96 -8.79
CA GLY A 62 4.51 -8.70 -10.06
C GLY A 62 5.02 -10.14 -9.95
N GLU A 63 5.98 -10.39 -9.07
CA GLU A 63 6.44 -11.76 -8.76
C GLU A 63 5.39 -12.51 -7.94
N LEU A 64 4.83 -11.87 -6.90
CA LEU A 64 3.77 -12.45 -6.08
C LEU A 64 2.53 -12.80 -6.89
N HIS A 65 2.18 -11.97 -7.88
CA HIS A 65 1.09 -12.26 -8.80
C HIS A 65 1.34 -13.54 -9.62
N LYS A 66 2.57 -13.76 -10.10
CA LYS A 66 2.95 -15.00 -10.80
C LYS A 66 2.86 -16.24 -9.91
N GLU A 67 3.01 -16.06 -8.59
CA GLU A 67 2.81 -17.10 -7.58
C GLU A 67 1.34 -17.32 -7.22
N GLY A 68 0.41 -16.57 -7.82
CA GLY A 68 -1.03 -16.66 -7.58
C GLY A 68 -1.51 -15.88 -6.35
N ILE A 69 -0.66 -15.03 -5.76
CA ILE A 69 -1.05 -14.14 -4.68
C ILE A 69 -1.68 -12.89 -5.30
N VAL A 70 -2.96 -12.67 -5.00
CA VAL A 70 -3.71 -11.49 -5.44
C VAL A 70 -4.06 -10.65 -4.21
N PHE A 71 -3.78 -9.36 -4.29
CA PHE A 71 -4.17 -8.39 -3.26
C PHE A 71 -5.53 -7.79 -3.65
N PRO A 72 -6.49 -7.70 -2.69
CA PRO A 72 -7.83 -7.19 -2.94
C PRO A 72 -7.87 -5.68 -3.17
#